data_AF-A0A9P6RDJ0-F1
#
_entry.id   AF-A0A9P6RDJ0-F1
#
_cell.length_a   1.000
_cell.length_b   1.000
_cell.length_c   1.000
_cell.angle_alpha   90.00
_cell.angle_beta   90.00
_cell.angle_gamma   90.00
#
_symmetry.space_group_name_H-M   'P 1'
#
loop_
_entity.id
_entity.type
_entity.pdbx_description
1 polymer ?
#
loop_
_entity_poly.entity_id
_entity_poly.type
_entity_poly.pdbx_seq_one_letter_code
_entity_poly.pdbx_strand_id
1 'polypeptide(L)'
;MSEIEGVRQGDVGYLASLKRMFSPLKALATTVSVTSVMTGIVPLTQQALSSGGPVVMVFGFAFICAITSMIAMSLADISSGFPNVKGGLAEYSRRLAPPHLKRISSWTGSFTLAGYDAPIHTLYNTENAATRVPRGILFGFLVAFVLGEIIILTLLFGISDIQLILNPVISGIASLEIFIHLVGKSGVAYLLVIFTVTFFLCGQGILRAVSEIGHELAESGAFPKSKFFSQVGSKGQPIRVGWFCVAVSCCIGILYLGNTTILQALTSAVVMELK
;
A
#
# COMPACT_ATOMS: atom_id res chain seq x y z
N MET A 1 -17.03 17.66 27.42
CA MET A 1 -15.87 17.57 28.32
C MET A 1 -16.18 16.52 29.39
N SER A 2 -16.23 15.24 29.02
CA SER A 2 -16.58 14.14 29.95
C SER A 2 -16.12 12.75 29.48
N GLU A 3 -15.09 12.66 28.64
CA GLU A 3 -14.58 11.36 28.13
C GLU A 3 -13.05 11.21 28.28
N ILE A 4 -12.41 12.03 29.12
CA ILE A 4 -10.95 12.04 29.34
C ILE A 4 -10.59 11.69 30.80
N GLU A 5 -11.31 10.77 31.45
CA GLU A 5 -11.03 10.34 32.84
C GLU A 5 -10.80 8.84 32.98
N GLY A 6 -10.07 8.23 32.04
CA GLY A 6 -9.79 6.79 32.07
C GLY A 6 -8.38 6.38 31.65
N VAL A 7 -7.40 7.29 31.59
CA VAL A 7 -6.04 6.91 31.17
C VAL A 7 -5.25 6.44 32.39
N ARG A 8 -5.03 5.13 32.52
CA ARG A 8 -4.15 4.53 33.55
C ARG A 8 -2.75 5.12 33.41
N GLN A 9 -2.10 5.42 34.53
CA GLN A 9 -0.78 6.07 34.59
C GLN A 9 0.35 5.30 33.86
N GLY A 10 0.16 4.00 33.60
CA GLY A 10 1.03 3.18 32.74
C GLY A 10 0.84 3.40 31.23
N ASP A 11 -0.36 3.78 30.80
CA ASP A 11 -0.66 4.11 29.40
C ASP A 11 0.00 5.43 28.99
N VAL A 12 0.17 6.37 29.93
CA VAL A 12 0.85 7.65 29.67
C VAL A 12 2.33 7.45 29.34
N GLY A 13 3.01 6.52 30.02
CA GLY A 13 4.41 6.16 29.73
C GLY A 13 4.56 5.37 28.42
N TYR A 14 3.62 4.49 28.11
CA TYR A 14 3.55 3.76 26.85
C TYR A 14 3.26 4.70 25.65
N LEU A 15 2.33 5.64 25.81
CA LEU A 15 2.01 6.68 24.84
C LEU A 15 3.15 7.70 24.68
N ALA A 16 3.90 8.01 25.75
CA ALA A 16 5.11 8.84 25.68
C ALA A 16 6.27 8.12 24.96
N SER A 17 6.41 6.81 25.15
CA SER A 17 7.39 5.96 24.45
C SER A 17 7.06 5.84 22.96
N LEU A 18 5.77 5.67 22.61
CA LEU A 18 5.28 5.71 21.22
C LEU A 18 5.46 7.10 20.57
N LYS A 19 5.17 8.18 21.30
CA LYS A 19 5.35 9.59 20.84
C LYS A 19 6.78 9.90 20.45
N ARG A 20 7.77 9.34 21.15
CA ARG A 20 9.20 9.59 20.90
C ARG A 20 9.75 8.79 19.71
N MET A 21 9.04 7.76 19.25
CA MET A 21 9.57 6.77 18.31
C MET A 21 9.30 7.08 16.83
N PHE A 22 8.27 7.90 16.51
CA PHE A 22 7.92 8.28 15.14
C PHE A 22 8.39 9.69 14.80
N SER A 23 9.65 9.79 14.35
CA SER A 23 10.09 10.96 13.59
C SER A 23 9.30 11.02 12.26
N PRO A 24 8.88 12.20 11.77
CA PRO A 24 8.18 12.34 10.47
C PRO A 24 8.96 11.70 9.31
N LEU A 25 10.29 11.63 9.42
CA LEU A 25 11.17 10.91 8.48
C LEU A 25 10.92 9.39 8.44
N LYS A 26 10.65 8.75 9.59
CA LYS A 26 10.36 7.31 9.66
C LYS A 26 8.96 7.00 9.13
N ALA A 27 8.01 7.90 9.35
CA ALA A 27 6.68 7.80 8.79
C ALA A 27 6.70 7.96 7.26
N LEU A 28 7.44 8.96 6.76
CA LEU A 28 7.70 9.13 5.33
C LEU A 28 8.42 7.92 4.73
N ALA A 29 9.46 7.40 5.37
CA ALA A 29 10.16 6.21 4.91
C ALA A 29 9.25 4.98 4.87
N THR A 30 8.32 4.85 5.82
CA THR A 30 7.32 3.78 5.85
C THR A 30 6.31 3.94 4.72
N THR A 31 5.80 5.16 4.47
CA THR A 31 4.92 5.45 3.33
C THR A 31 5.62 5.17 1.99
N VAL A 32 6.85 5.65 1.80
CA VAL A 32 7.63 5.45 0.56
C VAL A 32 7.96 3.97 0.34
N SER A 33 8.22 3.22 1.42
CA SER A 33 8.39 1.77 1.35
C SER A 33 7.09 1.06 0.96
N VAL A 34 5.95 1.45 1.55
CA VAL A 34 4.64 0.81 1.30
C VAL A 34 4.10 1.13 -0.09
N THR A 35 4.33 2.34 -0.62
CA THR A 35 3.86 2.72 -1.96
C THR A 35 4.53 1.91 -3.06
N SER A 36 5.60 1.14 -2.76
CA SER A 36 6.24 0.12 -3.62
C SER A 36 5.93 0.29 -5.11
N VAL A 37 6.35 1.46 -5.63
CA VAL A 37 6.13 1.88 -7.02
C VAL A 37 6.71 0.84 -7.99
N MET A 38 7.65 0.02 -7.50
CA MET A 38 8.21 -1.14 -8.20
C MET A 38 7.26 -2.29 -8.46
N THR A 39 6.28 -2.56 -7.59
CA THR A 39 5.34 -3.66 -7.81
C THR A 39 4.42 -3.40 -9.00
N GLY A 40 4.12 -2.14 -9.30
CA GLY A 40 3.36 -1.75 -10.50
C GLY A 40 4.23 -1.62 -11.74
N ILE A 41 5.32 -0.85 -11.67
CA ILE A 41 6.09 -0.48 -12.86
C ILE A 41 6.84 -1.68 -13.46
N VAL A 42 7.49 -2.50 -12.62
CA VAL A 42 8.38 -3.58 -13.09
C VAL A 42 7.58 -4.66 -13.85
N PRO A 43 6.44 -5.19 -13.38
CA PRO A 43 5.66 -6.17 -14.15
C PRO A 43 4.94 -5.57 -15.36
N LEU A 44 4.47 -4.32 -15.25
CA LEU A 44 3.66 -3.69 -16.30
C LEU A 44 4.50 -3.05 -17.41
N THR A 45 5.83 -3.03 -17.29
CA THR A 45 6.73 -2.47 -18.31
C THR A 45 6.48 -3.10 -19.69
N GLN A 46 6.29 -4.43 -19.76
CA GLN A 46 6.02 -5.11 -21.03
C GLN A 46 4.69 -4.64 -21.66
N GLN A 47 3.65 -4.53 -20.84
CA GLN A 47 2.31 -4.16 -21.29
C GLN A 47 2.24 -2.69 -21.70
N ALA A 48 2.92 -1.81 -20.96
CA ALA A 48 2.99 -0.40 -21.28
C ALA A 48 3.75 -0.18 -22.61
N LEU A 49 4.86 -0.89 -22.80
CA LEU A 49 5.67 -0.80 -24.01
C LEU A 49 4.92 -1.35 -25.24
N SER A 50 4.16 -2.44 -25.09
CA SER A 50 3.38 -3.02 -26.19
C SER A 50 2.13 -2.21 -26.55
N SER A 51 1.52 -1.51 -25.59
CA SER A 51 0.27 -0.77 -25.80
C SER A 51 0.47 0.64 -26.36
N GLY A 52 1.57 1.30 -25.98
CA GLY A 52 1.79 2.72 -26.31
C GLY A 52 3.24 3.16 -26.42
N GLY A 53 4.19 2.23 -26.28
CA GLY A 53 5.62 2.52 -26.38
C GLY A 53 6.18 3.39 -25.25
N PRO A 54 7.44 3.85 -25.41
CA PRO A 54 8.15 4.69 -24.43
C PRO A 54 7.43 5.97 -24.01
N VAL A 55 6.75 6.61 -24.95
CA VAL A 55 6.09 7.91 -24.74
C VAL A 55 4.95 7.78 -23.73
N VAL A 56 4.15 6.72 -23.84
CA VAL A 56 3.05 6.45 -22.90
C VAL A 56 3.57 6.05 -21.53
N MET A 57 4.73 5.41 -21.43
CA MET A 57 5.33 5.09 -20.13
C MET A 57 5.66 6.35 -19.33
N VAL A 58 6.30 7.34 -19.95
CA VAL A 58 6.69 8.59 -19.26
C VAL A 58 5.48 9.50 -19.07
N PHE A 59 4.82 9.92 -20.16
CA PHE A 59 3.73 10.90 -20.05
C PHE A 59 2.44 10.31 -19.48
N GLY A 60 2.19 9.01 -19.71
CA GLY A 60 1.02 8.34 -19.14
C GLY A 60 1.14 8.18 -17.63
N PHE A 61 2.33 7.84 -17.12
CA PHE A 61 2.57 7.80 -15.67
C PHE A 61 2.42 9.19 -15.05
N ALA A 62 3.04 10.22 -15.64
CA ALA A 62 2.89 11.60 -15.17
C ALA A 62 1.43 12.07 -15.14
N PHE A 63 0.66 11.74 -16.18
CA PHE A 63 -0.75 12.09 -16.26
C PHE A 63 -1.60 11.39 -15.20
N ILE A 64 -1.37 10.09 -14.99
CA ILE A 64 -2.07 9.32 -13.94
C ILE A 64 -1.69 9.87 -12.55
N CYS A 65 -0.42 10.18 -12.31
CA CYS A 65 0.02 10.80 -11.06
C CYS A 65 -0.61 12.17 -10.81
N ALA A 66 -0.86 12.96 -11.87
CA ALA A 66 -1.58 14.22 -11.73
C ALA A 66 -3.02 13.99 -11.28
N ILE A 67 -3.74 13.03 -11.86
CA ILE A 67 -5.11 12.69 -11.46
C ILE A 67 -5.14 12.14 -10.02
N THR A 68 -4.23 11.22 -9.68
CA THR A 68 -4.19 10.65 -8.33
C THR A 68 -3.77 11.67 -7.28
N SER A 69 -3.01 12.71 -7.62
CA SER A 69 -2.73 13.83 -6.71
C SER A 69 -3.99 14.63 -6.34
N MET A 70 -4.98 14.73 -7.24
CA MET A 70 -6.27 15.36 -6.94
C MET A 70 -7.04 14.55 -5.89
N ILE A 71 -7.03 13.22 -6.04
CA ILE A 71 -7.61 12.29 -5.07
C ILE A 71 -6.87 12.38 -3.73
N ALA A 72 -5.53 12.47 -3.76
CA ALA A 72 -4.70 12.66 -2.57
C ALA A 72 -5.05 13.94 -1.82
N MET A 73 -5.26 15.05 -2.54
CA MET A 73 -5.69 16.32 -1.95
C MET A 73 -7.08 16.20 -1.31
N SER A 74 -8.03 15.53 -1.97
CA SER A 74 -9.35 15.27 -1.39
C SER A 74 -9.25 14.43 -0.11
N LEU A 75 -8.40 13.40 -0.10
CA LEU A 75 -8.18 12.58 1.09
C LEU A 75 -7.49 13.37 2.21
N ALA A 76 -6.53 14.23 1.84
CA ALA A 76 -5.85 15.11 2.77
C ALA A 76 -6.84 16.07 3.46
N ASP A 77 -7.80 16.62 2.72
CA ASP A 77 -8.85 17.49 3.27
C ASP A 77 -9.75 16.73 4.27
N ILE A 78 -10.24 15.55 3.88
CA ILE A 78 -11.03 14.66 4.77
C ILE A 78 -10.24 14.31 6.04
N SER A 79 -8.96 13.96 5.90
CA SER A 79 -8.11 13.59 7.04
C SER A 79 -7.83 14.75 8.00
N SER A 80 -7.90 15.98 7.52
CA SER A 80 -7.77 17.19 8.34
C SER A 80 -9.01 17.45 9.21
N GLY A 81 -10.20 17.15 8.67
CA GLY A 81 -11.47 17.27 9.39
C GLY A 81 -11.70 16.19 10.44
N PHE A 82 -11.09 15.02 10.26
CA PHE A 82 -11.20 13.89 11.19
C PHE A 82 -9.81 13.42 11.68
N PRO A 83 -9.19 14.15 12.62
CA PRO A 83 -7.90 13.77 13.18
C PRO A 83 -8.00 12.54 14.10
N ASN A 84 -6.89 11.81 14.21
CA ASN A 84 -6.71 10.65 15.10
C ASN A 84 -7.67 9.47 14.84
N VAL A 85 -8.10 9.30 13.59
CA VAL A 85 -8.96 8.17 13.19
C VAL A 85 -8.11 6.93 12.92
N LYS A 86 -8.40 5.86 13.65
CA LYS A 86 -7.91 4.50 13.36
C LYS A 86 -8.65 3.94 12.13
N GLY A 87 -8.00 3.09 11.35
CA GLY A 87 -8.64 2.33 10.24
C GLY A 87 -8.70 3.03 8.89
N GLY A 88 -8.14 4.23 8.79
CA GLY A 88 -7.97 4.93 7.53
C GLY A 88 -9.30 5.15 6.77
N LEU A 89 -9.27 4.84 5.47
CA LEU A 89 -10.38 5.07 4.53
C LEU A 89 -11.66 4.33 4.92
N ALA A 90 -11.54 3.15 5.53
CA ALA A 90 -12.68 2.34 5.94
C ALA A 90 -13.56 3.06 6.98
N GLU A 91 -12.91 3.74 7.93
CA GLU A 91 -13.57 4.46 9.00
C GLU A 91 -14.05 5.84 8.55
N TYR A 92 -13.31 6.53 7.67
CA TYR A 92 -13.78 7.77 7.05
C TYR A 92 -15.07 7.54 6.24
N SER A 93 -15.08 6.51 5.40
CA SER A 93 -16.26 6.14 4.62
C SER A 93 -17.45 5.77 5.52
N ARG A 94 -17.21 5.03 6.61
CA ARG A 94 -18.25 4.65 7.57
C ARG A 94 -18.86 5.85 8.30
N ARG A 95 -18.08 6.87 8.60
CA ARG A 95 -18.53 8.10 9.29
C ARG A 95 -19.38 8.99 8.39
N LEU A 96 -19.01 9.08 7.11
CA LEU A 96 -19.71 9.90 6.13
C LEU A 96 -20.98 9.20 5.59
N ALA A 97 -21.08 7.88 5.71
CA ALA A 97 -22.23 7.13 5.20
C ALA A 97 -23.53 7.24 6.03
N PRO A 98 -24.69 7.22 5.36
CA PRO A 98 -25.99 7.15 6.03
C PRO A 98 -26.14 5.83 6.81
N PRO A 99 -26.98 5.79 7.89
CA PRO A 99 -27.02 4.69 8.86
C PRO A 99 -27.19 3.29 8.27
N HIS A 100 -27.93 3.17 7.18
CA HIS A 100 -28.23 1.89 6.52
C HIS A 100 -27.07 1.39 5.63
N LEU A 101 -26.18 2.27 5.15
CA LEU A 101 -25.06 1.91 4.28
C LEU A 101 -23.71 1.84 4.99
N LYS A 102 -23.64 2.16 6.30
CA LYS A 102 -22.36 2.20 7.04
C LYS A 102 -21.49 0.96 6.85
N ARG A 103 -22.10 -0.23 6.82
CA ARG A 103 -21.38 -1.50 6.59
C ARG A 103 -20.79 -1.56 5.19
N ILE A 104 -21.61 -1.34 4.16
CA ILE A 104 -21.20 -1.42 2.75
C ILE A 104 -20.18 -0.31 2.43
N SER A 105 -20.40 0.89 2.96
CA SER A 105 -19.50 2.03 2.80
C SER A 105 -18.12 1.74 3.39
N SER A 106 -18.06 1.14 4.58
CA SER A 106 -16.78 0.81 5.20
C SER A 106 -15.98 -0.21 4.37
N TRP A 107 -16.66 -1.23 3.81
CA TRP A 107 -16.03 -2.17 2.90
C TRP A 107 -15.53 -1.49 1.62
N THR A 108 -16.37 -0.71 0.95
CA THR A 108 -15.96 0.01 -0.27
C THR A 108 -14.78 0.95 0.00
N GLY A 109 -14.77 1.64 1.15
CA GLY A 109 -13.65 2.48 1.58
C GLY A 109 -12.32 1.73 1.69
N SER A 110 -12.32 0.50 2.18
CA SER A 110 -11.12 -0.35 2.25
C SER A 110 -10.58 -0.79 0.87
N PHE A 111 -11.44 -0.90 -0.14
CA PHE A 111 -11.06 -1.35 -1.49
C PHE A 111 -10.85 -0.22 -2.50
N THR A 112 -11.17 1.03 -2.16
CA THR A 112 -11.17 2.12 -3.15
C THR A 112 -9.76 2.52 -3.58
N LEU A 113 -8.78 2.52 -2.67
CA LEU A 113 -7.45 3.08 -2.91
C LEU A 113 -6.39 2.36 -2.08
N ALA A 114 -5.89 1.22 -2.59
CA ALA A 114 -4.83 0.45 -1.94
C ALA A 114 -3.49 1.22 -1.96
N GLY A 115 -2.88 1.42 -0.79
CA GLY A 115 -1.53 1.97 -0.65
C GLY A 115 -1.45 3.48 -0.35
N TYR A 116 -2.56 4.21 -0.43
CA TYR A 116 -2.60 5.67 -0.24
C TYR A 116 -2.90 6.10 1.20
N ASP A 117 -3.48 5.21 2.00
CA ASP A 117 -3.82 5.41 3.40
C ASP A 117 -2.67 5.09 4.37
N ALA A 118 -1.52 4.63 3.87
CA ALA A 118 -0.33 4.34 4.66
C ALA A 118 0.10 5.50 5.60
N PRO A 119 0.07 6.79 5.18
CA PRO A 119 0.34 7.90 6.08
C PRO A 119 -0.66 8.01 7.21
N ILE A 120 -1.94 7.67 6.98
CA ILE A 120 -2.99 7.74 8.00
C ILE A 120 -2.64 6.74 9.10
N HIS A 121 -2.39 5.48 8.75
CA HIS A 121 -2.03 4.40 9.68
C HIS A 121 -0.75 4.67 10.49
N THR A 122 0.16 5.48 9.94
CA THR A 122 1.42 5.79 10.62
C THR A 122 1.36 7.07 11.46
N LEU A 123 0.56 8.06 11.02
CA LEU A 123 0.54 9.40 11.59
C LEU A 123 -0.68 9.68 12.46
N TYR A 124 -1.70 8.81 12.50
CA TYR A 124 -2.91 9.05 13.30
C TYR A 124 -2.65 9.17 14.80
N ASN A 125 -1.55 8.60 15.31
CA ASN A 125 -1.14 8.72 16.72
C ASN A 125 -0.17 9.87 17.00
N THR A 126 0.15 10.70 16.00
CA THR A 126 1.13 11.78 16.15
C THR A 126 0.52 13.05 16.74
N GLU A 127 1.35 13.85 17.41
CA GLU A 127 0.94 15.18 17.85
C GLU A 127 0.58 16.04 16.63
N ASN A 128 -0.59 16.68 16.68
CA ASN A 128 -1.16 17.44 15.57
C ASN A 128 -1.46 16.59 14.31
N ALA A 129 -2.02 15.39 14.48
CA ALA A 129 -2.43 14.52 13.37
C ALA A 129 -3.29 15.26 12.31
N ALA A 130 -4.12 16.22 12.72
CA ALA A 130 -4.92 17.08 11.83
C ALA A 130 -4.11 17.80 10.74
N THR A 131 -2.81 18.02 10.96
CA THR A 131 -1.92 18.68 9.99
C THR A 131 -0.81 17.75 9.51
N ARG A 132 -0.37 16.81 10.35
CA ARG A 132 0.68 15.84 10.00
C ARG A 132 0.20 14.80 9.01
N VAL A 133 -1.02 14.28 9.17
CA VAL A 133 -1.59 13.28 8.25
C VAL A 133 -1.77 13.88 6.85
N PRO A 134 -2.43 15.03 6.64
CA PRO A 134 -2.56 15.65 5.32
C PRO A 134 -1.21 15.92 4.65
N ARG A 135 -0.24 16.46 5.40
CA ARG A 135 1.11 16.72 4.88
C ARG A 135 1.82 15.42 4.51
N GLY A 136 1.70 14.38 5.33
CA GLY A 136 2.30 13.07 5.08
C GLY A 136 1.74 12.43 3.80
N ILE A 137 0.44 12.57 3.55
CA ILE A 137 -0.20 12.16 2.30
C ILE A 137 0.47 12.91 1.14
N LEU A 138 0.38 14.24 1.09
CA LEU A 138 0.90 15.03 -0.04
C LEU A 138 2.39 14.82 -0.30
N PHE A 139 3.23 14.80 0.74
CA PHE A 139 4.67 14.54 0.60
C PHE A 139 4.96 13.11 0.16
N GLY A 140 4.24 12.12 0.70
CA GLY A 140 4.40 10.72 0.29
C GLY A 140 4.12 10.52 -1.20
N PHE A 141 3.06 11.15 -1.70
CA PHE A 141 2.71 11.15 -3.12
C PHE A 141 3.76 11.83 -3.99
N LEU A 142 4.24 13.02 -3.60
CA LEU A 142 5.27 13.74 -4.34
C LEU A 142 6.54 12.90 -4.48
N VAL A 143 6.98 12.28 -3.38
CA VAL A 143 8.18 11.42 -3.38
C VAL A 143 7.96 10.18 -4.25
N ALA A 144 6.80 9.53 -4.13
CA ALA A 144 6.46 8.36 -4.95
C ALA A 144 6.42 8.69 -6.45
N PHE A 145 5.88 9.87 -6.81
CA PHE A 145 5.88 10.36 -8.19
C PHE A 145 7.29 10.56 -8.73
N VAL A 146 8.14 11.30 -8.01
CA VAL A 146 9.52 11.58 -8.44
C VAL A 146 10.34 10.29 -8.55
N LEU A 147 10.24 9.39 -7.57
CA LEU A 147 10.94 8.11 -7.61
C LEU A 147 10.42 7.21 -8.73
N GLY A 148 9.11 7.19 -8.98
CA GLY A 148 8.51 6.43 -10.08
C GLY A 148 9.00 6.90 -11.44
N GLU A 149 9.01 8.22 -11.68
CA GLU A 149 9.54 8.82 -12.90
C GLU A 149 11.02 8.50 -13.11
N ILE A 150 11.85 8.65 -12.07
CA ILE A 150 13.27 8.31 -12.16
C ILE A 150 13.46 6.85 -12.58
N ILE A 151 12.64 5.93 -12.04
CA ILE A 151 12.77 4.52 -12.37
C ILE A 151 12.28 4.22 -13.79
N ILE A 152 11.18 4.83 -14.24
CA ILE A 152 10.71 4.70 -15.63
C ILE A 152 11.78 5.19 -16.60
N LEU A 153 12.35 6.36 -16.34
CA LEU A 153 13.42 6.91 -17.17
C LEU A 153 14.65 6.00 -17.18
N THR A 154 15.05 5.48 -16.02
CA THR A 154 16.19 4.55 -15.90
C THR A 154 15.94 3.26 -16.66
N LEU A 155 14.74 2.68 -16.55
CA LEU A 155 14.34 1.51 -17.31
C LEU A 155 14.37 1.79 -18.81
N LEU A 156 13.85 2.94 -19.23
CA LEU A 156 13.77 3.33 -20.63
C LEU A 156 15.13 3.54 -21.28
N PHE A 157 16.05 4.23 -20.60
CA PHE A 157 17.44 4.35 -21.05
C PHE A 157 18.20 3.02 -21.01
N GLY A 158 17.71 2.07 -20.20
CA GLY A 158 18.23 0.71 -20.16
C GLY A 158 17.78 -0.20 -21.30
N ILE A 159 16.81 0.23 -22.11
CA ILE A 159 16.30 -0.56 -23.24
C ILE A 159 17.26 -0.43 -24.42
N SER A 160 18.03 -1.49 -24.67
CA SER A 160 18.90 -1.60 -25.84
C SER A 160 18.19 -2.19 -27.06
N ASP A 161 17.27 -3.13 -26.85
CA ASP A 161 16.49 -3.79 -27.91
C ASP A 161 15.04 -4.01 -27.45
N ILE A 162 14.10 -3.32 -28.10
CA ILE A 162 12.67 -3.39 -27.77
C ILE A 162 12.09 -4.78 -28.07
N GLN A 163 12.57 -5.48 -29.10
CA GLN A 163 12.01 -6.77 -29.53
C GLN A 163 12.35 -7.88 -28.55
N LEU A 164 13.54 -7.81 -27.95
CA LEU A 164 14.00 -8.77 -26.95
C LEU A 164 13.20 -8.63 -25.64
N ILE A 165 12.78 -7.41 -25.30
CA ILE A 165 11.96 -7.10 -24.12
C ILE A 165 10.49 -7.48 -24.31
N LEU A 166 9.95 -7.37 -25.53
CA LEU A 166 8.55 -7.74 -25.83
C LEU A 166 8.35 -9.27 -25.87
N ASN A 167 9.39 -10.04 -26.18
CA ASN A 167 9.41 -11.50 -26.18
C ASN A 167 10.51 -12.05 -25.27
N PRO A 168 10.36 -11.93 -23.94
CA PRO A 168 11.44 -12.29 -23.02
C PRO A 168 11.70 -13.81 -23.03
N VAL A 169 12.84 -14.23 -23.60
CA VAL A 169 13.23 -15.63 -23.80
C VAL A 169 13.83 -16.26 -22.54
N ILE A 170 14.44 -15.46 -21.67
CA ILE A 170 15.25 -15.97 -20.54
C ILE A 170 14.44 -15.98 -19.24
N SER A 171 13.63 -14.95 -18.99
CA SER A 171 12.97 -14.79 -17.69
C SER A 171 11.44 -14.79 -17.72
N GLY A 172 10.83 -14.64 -18.91
CA GLY A 172 9.39 -14.42 -19.05
C GLY A 172 8.90 -13.07 -18.51
N ILE A 173 9.78 -12.22 -17.99
CA ILE A 173 9.46 -10.89 -17.44
C ILE A 173 10.36 -9.85 -18.08
N ALA A 174 9.78 -8.98 -18.92
CA ALA A 174 10.46 -7.95 -19.69
C ALA A 174 11.47 -7.10 -18.88
N SER A 175 11.08 -6.64 -17.69
CA SER A 175 11.91 -5.77 -16.87
C SER A 175 13.14 -6.48 -16.28
N LEU A 176 13.04 -7.78 -15.99
CA LEU A 176 14.19 -8.54 -15.50
C LEU A 176 15.25 -8.68 -16.60
N GLU A 177 14.85 -8.81 -17.86
CA GLU A 177 15.78 -8.89 -18.98
C GLU A 177 16.55 -7.60 -19.21
N ILE A 178 15.91 -6.44 -18.98
CA ILE A 178 16.60 -5.14 -18.97
C ILE A 178 17.71 -5.16 -17.92
N PHE A 179 17.42 -5.56 -16.69
CA PHE A 179 18.42 -5.64 -15.63
C PHE A 179 19.54 -6.65 -15.95
N ILE A 180 19.22 -7.78 -16.59
CA ILE A 180 20.22 -8.78 -16.99
C ILE A 180 21.16 -8.20 -18.05
N HIS A 181 20.67 -7.42 -19.01
CA HIS A 181 21.50 -6.77 -20.02
C HIS A 181 22.39 -5.66 -19.43
N LEU A 182 21.90 -4.93 -18.43
CA LEU A 182 22.64 -3.82 -17.82
C LEU A 182 23.73 -4.26 -16.83
N VAL A 183 23.43 -5.25 -15.98
CA VAL A 183 24.28 -5.61 -14.83
C VAL A 183 24.88 -7.02 -14.95
N GLY A 184 24.38 -7.83 -15.90
CA GLY A 184 24.73 -9.23 -16.03
C GLY A 184 24.03 -10.13 -15.01
N LYS A 185 23.98 -11.44 -15.30
CA LYS A 185 23.23 -12.44 -14.52
C LYS A 185 23.61 -12.46 -13.03
N SER A 186 24.91 -12.40 -12.73
CA SER A 186 25.41 -12.42 -11.34
C SER A 186 24.97 -11.19 -10.56
N GLY A 187 25.04 -10.00 -11.18
CA GLY A 187 24.59 -8.76 -10.56
C GLY A 187 23.09 -8.75 -10.28
N VAL A 188 22.29 -9.23 -11.23
CA VAL A 188 20.84 -9.38 -11.04
C VAL A 188 20.50 -10.37 -9.93
N ALA A 189 21.24 -11.47 -9.78
CA ALA A 189 21.02 -12.40 -8.67
C ALA A 189 21.17 -11.72 -7.30
N TYR A 190 22.19 -10.86 -7.12
CA TYR A 190 22.34 -10.08 -5.89
C TYR A 190 21.20 -9.07 -5.70
N LEU A 191 20.81 -8.37 -6.77
CA LEU A 191 19.70 -7.42 -6.72
C LEU A 191 18.38 -8.11 -6.36
N LEU A 192 18.12 -9.31 -6.89
CA LEU A 192 16.93 -10.10 -6.56
C LEU A 192 16.89 -10.47 -5.09
N VAL A 193 18.01 -10.86 -4.48
CA VAL A 193 18.06 -11.15 -3.03
C VAL A 193 17.71 -9.90 -2.22
N ILE A 194 18.29 -8.75 -2.58
CA ILE A 194 17.97 -7.47 -1.92
C ILE A 194 16.48 -7.15 -2.07
N PHE A 195 15.93 -7.27 -3.29
CA PHE A 195 14.52 -7.07 -3.55
C PHE A 195 13.66 -8.00 -2.70
N THR A 196 13.94 -9.30 -2.66
CA THR A 196 13.18 -10.26 -1.85
C THR A 196 13.14 -9.86 -0.37
N VAL A 197 14.28 -9.43 0.19
CA VAL A 197 14.34 -8.94 1.58
C VAL A 197 13.49 -7.68 1.76
N THR A 198 13.60 -6.71 0.86
CA THR A 198 12.79 -5.47 0.92
C THR A 198 11.29 -5.76 0.80
N PHE A 199 10.89 -6.62 -0.14
CA PHE A 199 9.49 -7.04 -0.32
C PHE A 199 8.95 -7.76 0.91
N PHE A 200 9.76 -8.60 1.55
CA PHE A 200 9.39 -9.26 2.79
C PHE A 200 9.14 -8.24 3.91
N LEU A 201 10.05 -7.28 4.11
CA LEU A 201 9.90 -6.23 5.13
C LEU A 201 8.68 -5.34 4.87
N CYS A 202 8.45 -4.95 3.62
CA CYS A 202 7.27 -4.19 3.23
C CYS A 202 5.97 -4.99 3.45
N GLY A 203 5.98 -6.28 3.10
CA GLY A 203 4.86 -7.18 3.32
C GLY A 203 4.41 -7.26 4.78
N GLN A 204 5.35 -7.21 5.73
CA GLN A 204 5.02 -7.13 7.16
C GLN A 204 4.28 -5.83 7.52
N GLY A 205 4.66 -4.70 6.91
CA GLY A 205 4.00 -3.41 7.11
C GLY A 205 2.56 -3.42 6.59
N ILE A 206 2.35 -3.96 5.39
CA ILE A 206 1.02 -4.10 4.78
C ILE A 206 0.15 -5.04 5.60
N LEU A 207 0.69 -6.19 6.02
CA LEU A 207 -0.05 -7.16 6.84
C LEU A 207 -0.56 -6.51 8.13
N ARG A 208 0.26 -5.67 8.77
CA ARG A 208 -0.15 -4.92 9.96
C ARG A 208 -1.30 -3.95 9.65
N ALA A 209 -1.18 -3.14 8.60
CA ALA A 209 -2.21 -2.17 8.23
C ALA A 209 -3.56 -2.87 7.92
N VAL A 210 -3.55 -3.94 7.12
CA VAL A 210 -4.76 -4.71 6.78
C VAL A 210 -5.37 -5.37 8.02
N SER A 211 -4.53 -5.82 8.96
CA SER A 211 -5.01 -6.40 10.22
C SER A 211 -5.73 -5.36 11.10
N GLU A 212 -5.23 -4.12 11.14
CA GLU A 212 -5.85 -3.01 11.86
C GLU A 212 -7.20 -2.62 11.22
N ILE A 213 -7.25 -2.47 9.89
CA ILE A 213 -8.50 -2.20 9.16
C ILE A 213 -9.53 -3.32 9.39
N GLY A 214 -9.13 -4.59 9.26
CA GLY A 214 -10.02 -5.73 9.45
C GLY A 214 -10.56 -5.86 10.88
N HIS A 215 -9.76 -5.45 11.87
CA HIS A 215 -10.17 -5.41 13.26
C HIS A 215 -11.25 -4.34 13.51
N GLU A 216 -11.10 -3.16 12.93
CA GLU A 216 -12.07 -2.08 13.07
C GLU A 216 -13.38 -2.36 12.32
N LEU A 217 -13.27 -3.03 11.17
CA LEU A 217 -14.43 -3.63 10.50
C LEU A 217 -15.13 -4.65 11.42
N ALA A 218 -14.38 -5.41 12.22
CA ALA A 218 -14.96 -6.35 13.17
C ALA A 218 -15.59 -5.65 14.37
N GLU A 219 -14.97 -4.60 14.92
CA GLU A 219 -15.55 -3.79 16.00
C GLU A 219 -16.86 -3.11 15.57
N SER A 220 -16.92 -2.63 14.32
CA SER A 220 -18.13 -2.03 13.74
C SER A 220 -19.20 -3.04 13.31
N GLY A 221 -18.95 -4.35 13.49
CA GLY A 221 -19.87 -5.42 13.10
C GLY A 221 -20.03 -5.58 11.58
N ALA A 222 -19.15 -4.97 10.79
CA ALA A 222 -19.10 -5.09 9.34
C ALA A 222 -18.32 -6.33 8.88
N PHE A 223 -17.51 -6.94 9.75
CA PHE A 223 -16.72 -8.13 9.42
C PHE A 223 -17.43 -9.45 9.79
N PRO A 224 -17.29 -10.53 8.99
CA PRO A 224 -17.83 -11.86 9.33
C PRO A 224 -17.31 -12.35 10.68
N LYS A 225 -18.17 -12.95 11.52
CA LYS A 225 -17.81 -13.38 12.89
C LYS A 225 -17.13 -12.27 13.70
N SER A 226 -17.66 -11.05 13.63
CA SER A 226 -17.18 -9.83 14.30
C SER A 226 -16.73 -10.04 15.75
N LYS A 227 -17.48 -10.79 16.57
CA LYS A 227 -17.14 -11.09 17.98
C LYS A 227 -15.81 -11.84 18.17
N PHE A 228 -15.38 -12.62 17.18
CA PHE A 228 -14.12 -13.36 17.22
C PHE A 228 -12.94 -12.49 16.78
N PHE A 229 -13.13 -11.67 15.74
CA PHE A 229 -12.10 -10.83 15.12
C PHE A 229 -11.91 -9.46 15.78
N SER A 230 -12.88 -8.99 16.54
CA SER A 230 -12.79 -7.78 17.39
C SER A 230 -11.98 -8.00 18.67
N GLN A 231 -11.39 -9.18 18.89
CA GLN A 231 -10.54 -9.42 20.06
C GLN A 231 -9.07 -9.10 19.74
N VAL A 232 -8.46 -8.28 20.58
CA VAL A 232 -7.03 -7.95 20.53
C VAL A 232 -6.20 -8.90 21.40
N GLY A 233 -4.94 -9.11 21.03
CA GLY A 233 -3.97 -9.86 21.84
C GLY A 233 -3.44 -9.07 23.04
N SER A 234 -2.56 -9.69 23.83
CA SER A 234 -1.99 -9.11 25.06
C SER A 234 -1.22 -7.80 24.87
N LYS A 235 -0.72 -7.54 23.65
CA LYS A 235 -0.01 -6.31 23.27
C LYS A 235 -0.88 -5.30 22.50
N GLY A 236 -2.21 -5.46 22.53
CA GLY A 236 -3.15 -4.57 21.83
C GLY A 236 -3.17 -4.71 20.31
N GLN A 237 -2.61 -5.80 19.77
CA GLN A 237 -2.56 -6.06 18.31
C GLN A 237 -3.66 -7.03 17.88
N PRO A 238 -4.27 -6.84 16.69
CA PRO A 238 -5.32 -7.73 16.17
C PRO A 238 -4.76 -9.01 15.54
N ILE A 239 -4.16 -9.87 16.37
CA ILE A 239 -3.43 -11.09 15.93
C ILE A 239 -4.34 -12.06 15.15
N ARG A 240 -5.62 -12.18 15.54
CA ARG A 240 -6.55 -13.11 14.89
C ARG A 240 -6.89 -12.71 13.46
N VAL A 241 -7.07 -11.40 13.22
CA VAL A 241 -7.29 -10.85 11.88
C VAL A 241 -6.03 -11.05 11.04
N GLY A 242 -4.85 -10.79 11.60
CA GLY A 242 -3.59 -11.00 10.91
C GLY A 242 -3.38 -12.44 10.43
N TRP A 243 -3.59 -13.43 11.28
CA TRP A 243 -3.50 -14.83 10.86
C TRP A 243 -4.54 -15.23 9.82
N PHE A 244 -5.74 -14.65 9.88
CA PHE A 244 -6.75 -14.85 8.84
C PHE A 244 -6.29 -14.27 7.49
N CYS A 245 -5.74 -13.05 7.47
CA CYS A 245 -5.18 -12.44 6.26
C CYS A 245 -4.02 -13.26 5.70
N VAL A 246 -3.13 -13.79 6.55
CA VAL A 246 -2.04 -14.69 6.13
C VAL A 246 -2.61 -15.97 5.52
N ALA A 247 -3.59 -16.61 6.16
CA ALA A 247 -4.19 -17.84 5.66
C ALA A 247 -4.85 -17.62 4.28
N VAL A 248 -5.61 -16.54 4.12
CA VAL A 248 -6.21 -16.16 2.83
C VAL A 248 -5.12 -15.91 1.78
N SER A 249 -4.05 -15.18 2.13
CA SER A 249 -2.93 -14.90 1.23
C SER A 249 -2.19 -16.18 0.82
N CYS A 250 -2.00 -17.13 1.73
CA CYS A 250 -1.41 -18.45 1.44
C CYS A 250 -2.32 -19.28 0.53
N CYS A 251 -3.63 -19.28 0.75
CA CYS A 251 -4.58 -19.96 -0.14
C CYS A 251 -4.52 -19.40 -1.56
N ILE A 252 -4.51 -18.07 -1.69
CA ILE A 252 -4.34 -17.39 -2.99
C ILE A 252 -2.97 -17.75 -3.58
N GLY A 253 -1.89 -17.73 -2.79
CA GLY A 253 -0.54 -18.11 -3.21
C GLY A 253 -0.42 -19.57 -3.69
N ILE A 254 -1.17 -20.50 -3.10
CA ILE A 254 -1.22 -21.89 -3.57
C ILE A 254 -1.94 -21.98 -4.92
N LEU A 255 -3.00 -21.19 -5.12
CA LEU A 255 -3.68 -21.12 -6.42
C LEU A 255 -2.74 -20.59 -7.53
N TYR A 256 -1.84 -19.66 -7.19
CA TYR A 256 -0.80 -19.17 -8.10
C TYR A 256 0.14 -20.29 -8.61
N LEU A 257 0.41 -21.33 -7.80
CA LEU A 257 1.32 -22.42 -8.17
C LEU A 257 0.68 -23.45 -9.11
N GLY A 258 -0.65 -23.56 -9.12
CA GLY A 258 -1.36 -24.68 -9.77
C GLY A 258 -1.98 -24.38 -11.14
N ASN A 259 -2.20 -23.11 -11.50
CA ASN A 259 -2.89 -22.76 -12.75
C ASN A 259 -2.49 -21.37 -13.29
N THR A 260 -1.87 -21.34 -14.47
CA THR A 260 -1.46 -20.11 -15.15
C THR A 260 -2.62 -19.24 -15.61
N THR A 261 -3.80 -19.81 -15.82
CA THR A 261 -5.04 -19.06 -16.15
C THR A 261 -5.53 -18.24 -14.96
N ILE A 262 -5.48 -18.83 -13.76
CA ILE A 262 -5.83 -18.13 -12.52
C ILE A 262 -4.80 -17.04 -12.25
N LEU A 263 -3.52 -17.30 -12.53
CA LEU A 263 -2.46 -16.31 -12.40
C LEU A 263 -2.72 -15.08 -13.28
N GLN A 264 -3.07 -15.28 -14.56
CA GLN A 264 -3.39 -14.17 -15.46
C GLN A 264 -4.66 -13.42 -15.05
N ALA A 265 -5.70 -14.13 -14.59
CA ALA A 265 -6.94 -13.52 -14.13
C ALA A 265 -6.76 -12.70 -12.84
N LEU A 266 -5.94 -13.17 -11.90
CA LEU A 266 -5.65 -12.42 -10.68
C LEU A 266 -4.73 -11.22 -10.96
N THR A 267 -3.73 -11.39 -11.83
CA THR A 267 -2.85 -10.29 -12.24
C THR A 267 -3.65 -9.19 -12.93
N SER A 268 -4.60 -9.54 -13.80
CA SER A 268 -5.48 -8.56 -14.44
C SER A 268 -6.47 -7.90 -13.47
N ALA A 269 -6.95 -8.63 -12.45
CA ALA A 269 -7.78 -8.06 -11.39
C ALA A 269 -7.04 -7.00 -10.58
N VAL A 270 -5.78 -7.25 -10.19
CA VAL A 270 -4.94 -6.25 -9.52
C VAL A 270 -4.73 -5.02 -10.41
N VAL A 271 -4.56 -5.20 -11.72
CA VAL A 271 -4.46 -4.08 -12.68
C VAL A 271 -5.79 -3.31 -12.79
N MET A 272 -6.94 -3.96 -12.64
CA MET A 272 -8.24 -3.26 -12.59
C MET A 272 -8.40 -2.43 -11.32
N GLU A 273 -7.86 -2.87 -10.18
CA GLU A 273 -7.89 -2.09 -8.93
C GLU A 273 -6.98 -0.84 -8.98
N LEU A 274 -6.03 -0.78 -9.91
CA LEU A 274 -5.10 0.34 -10.11
C LEU A 274 -5.59 1.38 -11.14
N LYS A 275 -6.70 1.13 -11.86
CA LYS A 275 -7.28 2.02 -12.87
C LYS A 275 -8.46 2.81 -12.33
#